data_AF-A0A2T7AUE9-F1
#
_entry.id   AF-A0A2T7AUE9-F1
#
_cell.length_a   1.000
_cell.length_b   1.000
_cell.length_c   1.000
_cell.angle_alpha   90.00
_cell.angle_beta   90.00
_cell.angle_gamma   90.00
#
_symmetry.space_group_name_H-M   'P 1'
#
loop_
_entity.id
_entity.type
_entity.pdbx_description
1 polymer ?
#
loop_
_entity_poly.entity_id
_entity_poly.type
_entity_poly.pdbx_seq_one_letter_code
_entity_poly.pdbx_strand_id
1 'polypeptide(L)'
;MSFMQRLAGMRFYQLIIYSAEVDDDIAHRRLHQLKLKMAQRQHLPKARFIGTSSFYHVLVGSTYMMLFSAALNVAALRPPFPPLWIFGGVLWLILLMAVAFMVEKGRRSGLKLLLFAWVFHLSLSGAALGVGLVRWPFSWVFWLCWGGGVLMVWLAWRMMNSREMFTLVHWCLANKMRRVHTKELQRPSEKRALKRRKNREMRNR
;
A
#
# COMPACT_ATOMS: atom_id res chain seq x y z
N MET A 1 0.81 19.00 -13.41
CA MET A 1 0.18 17.79 -12.82
C MET A 1 0.81 16.58 -13.50
N SER A 2 1.43 15.65 -12.76
CA SER A 2 2.14 14.51 -13.39
C SER A 2 1.16 13.43 -13.88
N PHE A 3 1.55 12.65 -14.90
CA PHE A 3 0.73 11.55 -15.43
C PHE A 3 0.34 10.53 -14.35
N MET A 4 1.28 10.19 -13.47
CA MET A 4 1.03 9.30 -12.33
C MET A 4 0.03 9.89 -11.32
N GLN A 5 -0.01 11.21 -11.13
CA GLN A 5 -0.97 11.86 -10.25
C GLN A 5 -2.40 11.79 -10.83
N ARG A 6 -2.55 11.87 -12.15
CA ARG A 6 -3.85 11.66 -12.82
C ARG A 6 -4.31 10.21 -12.69
N LEU A 7 -3.40 9.26 -12.93
CA LEU A 7 -3.70 7.82 -12.86
C LEU A 7 -4.05 7.35 -11.44
N ALA A 8 -3.27 7.76 -10.43
CA ALA A 8 -3.50 7.38 -9.05
C ALA A 8 -4.83 7.92 -8.49
N GLY A 9 -5.34 9.02 -9.06
CA GLY A 9 -6.39 9.83 -8.46
C GLY A 9 -5.84 10.75 -7.37
N MET A 10 -6.47 11.92 -7.23
CA MET A 10 -5.96 12.97 -6.33
C MET A 10 -5.83 12.51 -4.87
N ARG A 11 -6.78 11.70 -4.38
CA ARG A 11 -6.80 11.25 -2.98
C ARG A 11 -5.68 10.27 -2.67
N PHE A 12 -5.47 9.25 -3.52
CA PHE A 12 -4.40 8.29 -3.29
C PHE A 12 -3.02 8.93 -3.45
N TYR A 13 -2.86 9.84 -4.41
CA TYR A 13 -1.60 10.56 -4.57
C TYR A 13 -1.28 11.47 -3.37
N GLN A 14 -2.28 12.12 -2.78
CA GLN A 14 -2.12 12.87 -1.53
C GLN A 14 -1.62 12.00 -0.38
N LEU A 15 -2.04 10.73 -0.29
CA LEU A 15 -1.51 9.79 0.71
C LEU A 15 -0.03 9.51 0.52
N ILE A 16 0.42 9.37 -0.73
CA ILE A 16 1.84 9.14 -1.05
C ILE A 16 2.67 10.36 -0.65
N ILE A 17 2.20 11.57 -0.94
CA ILE A 17 2.88 12.82 -0.53
C ILE A 17 2.94 12.91 0.99
N TYR A 18 1.81 12.75 1.68
CA TYR A 18 1.76 12.82 3.13
C TYR A 18 2.68 11.77 3.79
N SER A 19 2.73 10.54 3.24
CA SER A 19 3.67 9.53 3.72
C SER A 19 5.13 9.92 3.55
N ALA A 20 5.46 10.70 2.51
CA ALA A 20 6.81 11.22 2.29
C ALA A 20 7.18 12.26 3.34
N GLU A 21 6.28 13.21 3.62
CA GLU A 21 6.51 14.23 4.65
C GLU A 21 6.72 13.60 6.04
N VAL A 22 5.99 12.54 6.36
CA VAL A 22 6.14 11.79 7.61
C VAL A 22 7.50 11.08 7.65
N ASP A 23 7.92 10.46 6.55
CA ASP A 23 9.23 9.81 6.44
C ASP A 23 10.39 10.82 6.60
N ASP A 24 10.25 12.02 6.01
CA ASP A 24 11.23 13.10 6.13
C ASP A 24 11.30 13.64 7.56
N ASP A 25 10.16 13.84 8.24
CA ASP A 25 10.15 14.27 9.64
C ASP A 25 10.79 13.23 10.58
N ILE A 26 10.59 11.93 10.30
CA ILE A 26 11.26 10.84 11.01
C ILE A 26 12.77 10.87 10.75
N ALA A 27 13.19 11.01 9.50
CA ALA A 27 14.61 11.05 9.13
C ALA A 27 15.36 12.22 9.80
N HIS A 28 14.71 13.39 9.89
CA HIS A 28 15.26 14.58 10.53
C HIS A 28 14.99 14.67 12.04
N ARG A 29 14.43 13.62 12.66
CA ARG A 29 14.08 13.55 14.10
C ARG A 29 13.25 14.74 14.59
N ARG A 30 12.34 15.25 13.77
CA ARG A 30 11.45 16.37 14.10
C ARG A 30 10.28 15.91 14.97
N LEU A 31 10.58 15.42 16.18
CA LEU A 31 9.60 14.82 17.09
C LEU A 31 8.41 15.73 17.43
N HIS A 32 8.63 17.05 17.49
CA HIS A 32 7.56 18.03 17.69
C HIS A 32 6.56 18.03 16.52
N GLN A 33 7.05 17.99 15.28
CA GLN A 33 6.21 17.93 14.08
C GLN A 33 5.41 16.64 14.03
N LEU A 34 6.04 15.50 14.39
CA LEU A 34 5.34 14.22 14.51
C LEU A 34 4.23 14.29 15.57
N LYS A 35 4.49 14.92 16.72
CA LYS A 35 3.49 15.10 17.78
C LYS A 35 2.32 15.98 17.33
N LEU A 36 2.59 17.08 16.61
CA LEU A 36 1.54 17.94 16.03
C LEU A 36 0.70 17.19 15.00
N LYS A 37 1.33 16.47 14.06
CA LYS A 37 0.65 15.65 13.05
C LYS A 37 -0.22 14.56 13.67
N MET A 38 0.24 13.95 14.77
CA MET A 38 -0.57 13.00 15.56
C MET A 38 -1.73 13.70 16.28
N ALA A 39 -1.51 14.89 16.87
CA ALA A 39 -2.52 15.62 17.63
C ALA A 39 -3.65 16.19 16.75
N GLN A 40 -3.34 16.59 15.52
CA GLN A 40 -4.34 16.99 14.51
C GLN A 40 -5.28 15.85 14.09
N ARG A 41 -4.97 14.60 14.48
CA ARG A 41 -5.71 13.40 14.07
C ARG A 41 -6.50 12.81 15.23
N GLN A 42 -7.43 13.58 15.79
CA GLN A 42 -8.33 13.13 16.87
C GLN A 42 -9.39 12.10 16.41
N HIS A 43 -9.59 11.93 15.09
CA HIS A 43 -10.59 11.01 14.51
C HIS A 43 -10.03 9.64 14.08
N LEU A 44 -8.88 9.22 14.59
CA LEU A 44 -8.41 7.85 14.38
C LEU A 44 -9.36 6.90 15.12
N PRO A 45 -9.91 5.86 14.46
CA PRO A 45 -10.83 4.94 15.12
C PRO A 45 -10.16 4.39 16.39
N LYS A 46 -10.90 4.43 17.51
CA LYS A 46 -10.51 3.80 18.79
C LYS A 46 -10.55 2.27 18.64
N ALA A 47 -9.78 1.70 17.71
CA ALA A 47 -9.76 0.27 17.48
C ALA A 47 -8.57 -0.36 18.21
N ARG A 48 -8.88 -1.21 19.19
CA ARG A 48 -7.95 -2.19 19.77
C ARG A 48 -7.38 -3.04 18.63
N PHE A 49 -6.13 -3.49 18.80
CA PHE A 49 -5.41 -4.41 17.92
C PHE A 49 -6.16 -5.73 17.61
N ILE A 50 -7.24 -6.02 18.33
CA ILE A 50 -8.12 -7.17 18.15
C ILE A 50 -9.51 -6.60 17.85
N GLY A 51 -9.97 -6.73 16.61
CA GLY A 51 -11.25 -6.18 16.11
C GLY A 51 -11.14 -5.24 14.90
N THR A 52 -9.94 -5.02 14.37
CA THR A 52 -9.63 -4.16 13.21
C THR A 52 -10.05 -4.72 11.84
N SER A 53 -10.93 -5.73 11.74
CA SER A 53 -11.29 -6.31 10.43
C SER A 53 -11.97 -5.30 9.48
N SER A 54 -12.66 -4.29 10.04
CA SER A 54 -13.48 -3.37 9.27
C SER A 54 -12.73 -2.34 8.43
N PHE A 55 -11.42 -2.11 8.58
CA PHE A 55 -10.70 -1.13 7.73
C PHE A 55 -9.75 -1.77 6.71
N TYR A 56 -9.26 -2.98 7.00
CA TYR A 56 -8.37 -3.69 6.08
C TYR A 56 -9.10 -4.28 4.88
N HIS A 57 -10.43 -4.40 4.95
CA HIS A 57 -11.26 -4.92 3.87
C HIS A 57 -11.06 -4.17 2.54
N VAL A 58 -10.72 -2.88 2.54
CA VAL A 58 -10.44 -2.12 1.31
C VAL A 58 -9.10 -2.52 0.68
N LEU A 59 -8.08 -2.69 1.51
CA LEU A 59 -6.75 -3.11 1.04
C LEU A 59 -6.77 -4.57 0.57
N VAL A 60 -7.43 -5.44 1.34
CA VAL A 60 -7.66 -6.84 0.99
C VAL A 60 -8.58 -6.96 -0.23
N GLY A 61 -9.66 -6.17 -0.29
CA GLY A 61 -10.58 -6.12 -1.40
C GLY A 61 -9.89 -5.69 -2.69
N SER A 62 -9.15 -4.59 -2.68
CA SER A 62 -8.36 -4.15 -3.85
C SER A 62 -7.33 -5.20 -4.30
N THR A 63 -6.71 -5.91 -3.36
CA THR A 63 -5.80 -7.04 -3.63
C THR A 63 -6.53 -8.18 -4.36
N TYR A 64 -7.69 -8.61 -3.85
CA TYR A 64 -8.47 -9.65 -4.51
C TYR A 64 -8.99 -9.23 -5.89
N MET A 65 -9.44 -7.98 -6.05
CA MET A 65 -9.87 -7.46 -7.35
C MET A 65 -8.74 -7.52 -8.38
N MET A 66 -7.51 -7.17 -8.00
CA MET A 66 -6.34 -7.33 -8.87
C MET A 66 -6.06 -8.81 -9.20
N LEU A 67 -6.16 -9.71 -8.21
CA LEU A 67 -5.96 -11.15 -8.45
C LEU A 67 -6.99 -11.72 -9.44
N PHE A 68 -8.28 -11.42 -9.23
CA PHE A 68 -9.35 -11.86 -10.12
C PHE A 68 -9.24 -11.23 -11.51
N SER A 69 -8.80 -9.98 -11.60
CA SER A 69 -8.50 -9.35 -12.88
C SER A 69 -7.43 -10.11 -13.68
N ALA A 70 -6.33 -10.48 -13.04
CA ALA A 70 -5.31 -11.33 -13.68
C ALA A 70 -5.89 -12.67 -14.14
N ALA A 71 -6.66 -13.35 -13.28
CA ALA A 71 -7.27 -14.63 -13.64
C ALA A 71 -8.21 -14.51 -14.85
N LEU A 72 -9.01 -13.44 -14.91
CA LEU A 72 -9.93 -13.17 -16.02
C LEU A 72 -9.18 -12.82 -17.32
N ASN A 73 -8.11 -12.03 -17.25
CA ASN A 73 -7.27 -11.75 -18.41
C ASN A 73 -6.60 -13.01 -18.96
N VAL A 74 -6.12 -13.90 -18.08
CA VAL A 74 -5.54 -15.19 -18.47
C VAL A 74 -6.61 -16.08 -19.11
N ALA A 75 -7.80 -16.18 -18.50
CA ALA A 75 -8.92 -16.96 -19.03
C ALA A 75 -9.37 -16.44 -20.41
N ALA A 76 -9.39 -15.12 -20.62
CA ALA A 76 -9.74 -14.50 -21.88
C ALA A 76 -8.80 -14.94 -23.02
N LEU A 77 -7.51 -15.10 -22.73
CA LEU A 77 -6.48 -15.44 -23.73
C LEU A 77 -6.36 -16.94 -24.03
N ARG A 78 -7.03 -17.81 -23.26
CA ARG A 78 -7.03 -19.29 -23.41
C ARG A 78 -5.62 -19.87 -23.69
N PRO A 79 -4.64 -19.61 -22.82
CA PRO A 79 -3.26 -19.93 -23.11
C PRO A 79 -2.98 -21.45 -23.05
N PRO A 80 -2.02 -21.94 -23.85
CA PRO A 80 -1.76 -23.38 -24.01
C PRO A 80 -0.95 -24.02 -22.87
N PHE A 81 -0.41 -23.25 -21.91
CA PHE A 81 0.48 -23.76 -20.86
C PHE A 81 -0.06 -23.54 -19.43
N PRO A 82 -0.98 -24.40 -18.93
CA PRO A 82 -1.60 -24.23 -17.61
C PRO A 82 -0.65 -24.10 -16.41
N PRO A 83 0.47 -24.86 -16.30
CA PRO A 83 1.34 -24.81 -15.13
C PRO A 83 2.01 -23.45 -14.90
N LEU A 84 2.45 -22.78 -15.97
CA LEU A 84 3.09 -21.46 -15.90
C LEU A 84 2.16 -20.40 -15.31
N TRP A 85 0.85 -20.48 -15.60
CA TRP A 85 -0.14 -19.56 -15.05
C TRP A 85 -0.42 -19.82 -13.57
N ILE A 86 -0.37 -21.07 -13.13
CA ILE A 86 -0.50 -21.41 -11.72
C ILE A 86 0.67 -20.81 -10.94
N PHE A 87 1.91 -21.04 -11.38
CA PHE A 87 3.10 -20.45 -10.73
C PHE A 87 3.09 -18.92 -10.78
N GLY A 88 2.73 -18.34 -11.93
CA GLY A 88 2.59 -16.89 -12.08
C GLY A 88 1.54 -16.29 -11.15
N GLY A 89 0.39 -16.94 -11.01
CA GLY A 89 -0.69 -16.54 -10.12
C GLY A 89 -0.30 -16.61 -8.64
N VAL A 90 0.38 -17.69 -8.23
CA VAL A 90 0.91 -17.82 -6.86
C VAL A 90 1.95 -16.75 -6.57
N LEU A 91 2.91 -16.53 -7.47
CA LEU A 91 3.91 -15.47 -7.32
C LEU A 91 3.26 -14.08 -7.23
N TRP A 92 2.24 -13.84 -8.05
CA TRP A 92 1.48 -12.60 -8.04
C TRP A 92 0.74 -12.38 -6.72
N LEU A 93 0.10 -13.42 -6.19
CA LEU A 93 -0.55 -13.37 -4.89
C LEU A 93 0.43 -13.03 -3.76
N ILE A 94 1.61 -13.67 -3.76
CA ILE A 94 2.68 -13.39 -2.79
C ILE A 94 3.11 -11.93 -2.88
N LEU A 95 3.28 -11.40 -4.09
CA LEU A 95 3.64 -10.00 -4.31
C LEU A 95 2.58 -9.05 -3.75
N LEU A 96 1.29 -9.29 -4.05
CA LEU A 96 0.21 -8.45 -3.55
C LEU A 96 0.11 -8.49 -2.02
N MET A 97 0.28 -9.66 -1.40
CA MET A 97 0.32 -9.81 0.05
C MET A 97 1.48 -9.04 0.67
N ALA A 98 2.67 -9.10 0.07
CA ALA A 98 3.82 -8.33 0.51
C ALA A 98 3.55 -6.81 0.41
N VAL A 99 2.91 -6.34 -0.66
CA VAL A 99 2.50 -4.94 -0.82
C VAL A 99 1.52 -4.53 0.27
N ALA A 100 0.47 -5.31 0.51
CA ALA A 100 -0.52 -5.04 1.55
C ALA A 100 0.13 -4.93 2.94
N PHE A 101 1.04 -5.85 3.27
CA PHE A 101 1.78 -5.82 4.53
C PHE A 101 2.69 -4.58 4.67
N MET A 102 3.29 -4.11 3.58
CA MET A 102 4.07 -2.87 3.59
C MET A 102 3.19 -1.63 3.84
N VAL A 103 1.98 -1.60 3.26
CA VAL A 103 0.99 -0.54 3.47
C VAL A 103 0.52 -0.53 4.92
N GLU A 104 0.21 -1.70 5.48
CA GLU A 104 -0.16 -1.86 6.89
C GLU A 104 0.92 -1.32 7.83
N LYS A 105 2.20 -1.55 7.51
CA LYS A 105 3.32 -0.98 8.26
C LYS A 105 3.51 0.53 8.07
N GLY A 106 2.65 1.20 7.30
CA GLY A 106 2.75 2.61 6.98
C GLY A 106 4.02 2.93 6.18
N ARG A 107 4.51 1.98 5.36
CA ARG A 107 5.69 2.21 4.52
C ARG A 107 5.26 2.86 3.22
N ARG A 108 5.88 4.00 2.88
CA ARG A 108 5.70 4.68 1.59
C ARG A 108 5.93 3.76 0.40
N SER A 109 6.91 2.85 0.50
CA SER A 109 7.18 1.85 -0.55
C SER A 109 5.97 0.96 -0.82
N GLY A 110 5.17 0.60 0.20
CA GLY A 110 3.94 -0.16 0.02
C GLY A 110 2.91 0.59 -0.81
N LEU A 111 2.67 1.87 -0.52
CA LEU A 111 1.72 2.69 -1.29
C LEU A 111 2.15 2.87 -2.75
N LYS A 112 3.45 3.07 -2.97
CA LYS A 112 4.01 3.15 -4.34
C LYS A 112 3.86 1.83 -5.08
N LEU A 113 4.21 0.71 -4.43
CA LEU A 113 4.08 -0.62 -5.04
C LEU A 113 2.62 -0.97 -5.35
N LEU A 114 1.66 -0.55 -4.51
CA LEU A 114 0.24 -0.72 -4.79
C LEU A 114 -0.19 0.05 -6.05
N LEU A 115 0.30 1.29 -6.20
CA LEU A 115 0.07 2.06 -7.43
C LEU A 115 0.69 1.38 -8.65
N PHE A 116 1.94 0.93 -8.55
CA PHE A 116 2.62 0.24 -9.64
C PHE A 116 1.93 -1.08 -10.00
N ALA A 117 1.47 -1.85 -9.02
CA ALA A 117 0.71 -3.08 -9.24
C ALA A 117 -0.59 -2.78 -9.99
N TRP A 118 -1.31 -1.72 -9.63
CA TRP A 118 -2.50 -1.29 -10.36
C TRP A 118 -2.19 -0.89 -11.80
N VAL A 119 -1.15 -0.07 -12.02
CA VAL A 119 -0.74 0.34 -13.39
C VAL A 119 -0.33 -0.87 -14.22
N PHE A 120 0.42 -1.80 -13.63
CA PHE A 120 0.80 -3.04 -14.28
C PHE A 120 -0.42 -3.86 -14.71
N HIS A 121 -1.46 -3.95 -13.87
CA HIS A 121 -2.73 -4.59 -14.23
C HIS A 121 -3.44 -3.90 -15.38
N LEU A 122 -3.45 -2.57 -15.39
CA LEU A 122 -4.02 -1.81 -16.49
C LEU A 122 -3.29 -2.12 -17.82
N SER A 123 -1.96 -2.17 -17.78
CA SER A 123 -1.14 -2.55 -18.94
C SER A 123 -1.39 -4.00 -19.36
N LEU A 124 -1.52 -4.94 -18.42
CA LEU A 124 -1.82 -6.34 -18.71
C LEU A 124 -3.19 -6.48 -19.39
N SER A 125 -4.22 -5.79 -18.89
CA SER A 125 -5.55 -5.76 -19.51
C SER A 125 -5.52 -5.14 -20.91
N GLY A 126 -4.70 -4.10 -21.14
CA GLY A 126 -4.50 -3.51 -22.45
C GLY A 126 -3.79 -4.46 -23.43
N ALA A 127 -2.76 -5.17 -22.98
CA ALA A 127 -2.09 -6.19 -23.77
C ALA A 127 -3.03 -7.36 -24.11
N ALA A 128 -3.82 -7.81 -23.14
CA ALA A 128 -4.83 -8.85 -23.34
C ALA A 128 -5.89 -8.43 -24.37
N LEU A 129 -6.33 -7.17 -24.34
CA LEU A 129 -7.22 -6.61 -25.36
C LEU A 129 -6.59 -6.70 -26.75
N GLY A 130 -5.34 -6.22 -26.90
CA GLY A 130 -4.64 -6.23 -28.19
C GLY A 130 -4.50 -7.63 -28.77
N VAL A 131 -4.07 -8.61 -27.96
CA VAL A 131 -3.94 -10.01 -28.41
C VAL A 131 -5.30 -10.60 -28.74
N GLY A 132 -6.32 -10.34 -27.91
CA GLY A 132 -7.65 -10.90 -28.10
C GLY A 132 -8.41 -10.32 -29.29
N LEU A 133 -8.21 -9.03 -29.62
CA LEU A 133 -8.74 -8.43 -30.84
C LEU A 133 -8.19 -9.11 -32.11
N VAL A 134 -6.93 -9.53 -32.09
CA VAL A 134 -6.31 -10.21 -33.24
C VAL A 134 -6.74 -11.68 -33.32
N ARG A 135 -6.80 -12.39 -32.19
CA ARG A 135 -7.08 -13.83 -32.17
C ARG A 135 -8.56 -14.21 -32.09
N TRP A 136 -9.36 -13.45 -31.36
CA TRP A 136 -10.71 -13.83 -30.96
C TRP A 136 -11.73 -12.67 -31.05
N PRO A 137 -11.77 -11.88 -32.14
CA PRO A 137 -12.54 -10.62 -32.20
C PRO A 137 -14.05 -10.81 -31.99
N PHE A 138 -14.61 -11.95 -32.38
CA PHE A 138 -16.05 -12.23 -32.29
C PHE A 138 -16.41 -13.16 -31.11
N SER A 139 -15.45 -13.50 -30.25
CA SER A 139 -15.71 -14.42 -29.15
C SER A 139 -16.38 -13.71 -27.97
N TRP A 140 -17.66 -14.01 -27.73
CA TRP A 140 -18.38 -13.53 -26.54
C TRP A 140 -17.67 -13.86 -25.23
N VAL A 141 -17.08 -15.06 -25.13
CA VAL A 141 -16.34 -15.48 -23.94
C VAL A 141 -15.11 -14.59 -23.70
N PHE A 142 -14.39 -14.22 -24.77
CA PHE A 142 -13.27 -13.28 -24.65
C PHE A 142 -13.75 -11.92 -24.11
N TRP A 143 -14.81 -11.35 -24.70
CA TRP A 143 -15.33 -10.06 -24.29
C TRP A 143 -15.86 -10.04 -22.85
N LEU A 144 -16.53 -11.12 -22.42
CA LEU A 144 -17.00 -11.27 -21.05
C LEU A 144 -15.84 -11.38 -20.05
N CYS A 145 -14.86 -12.22 -20.33
CA CYS A 145 -13.69 -12.39 -19.46
C CYS A 145 -12.86 -11.11 -19.40
N TRP A 146 -12.53 -10.49 -20.54
CA TRP A 146 -11.77 -9.25 -20.58
C TRP A 146 -12.54 -8.08 -19.93
N GLY A 147 -13.81 -7.91 -20.26
CA GLY A 147 -14.67 -6.87 -19.69
C GLY A 147 -14.79 -7.01 -18.17
N GLY A 148 -14.96 -8.24 -17.67
CA GLY A 148 -14.89 -8.55 -16.25
C GLY A 148 -13.53 -8.19 -15.64
N GLY A 149 -12.43 -8.53 -16.32
CA GLY A 149 -11.08 -8.17 -15.90
C GLY A 149 -10.87 -6.66 -15.74
N VAL A 150 -11.30 -5.88 -16.72
CA VAL A 150 -11.25 -4.40 -16.69
C VAL A 150 -12.14 -3.83 -15.57
N LEU A 151 -13.34 -4.36 -15.40
CA LEU A 151 -14.24 -3.97 -14.31
C LEU A 151 -13.58 -4.19 -12.94
N MET A 152 -12.87 -5.30 -12.75
CA MET A 152 -12.12 -5.57 -11.52
C MET A 152 -10.97 -4.57 -11.30
N VAL A 153 -10.22 -4.20 -12.36
CA VAL A 153 -9.18 -3.13 -12.27
C VAL A 153 -9.81 -1.79 -11.87
N TRP A 154 -10.98 -1.48 -12.42
CA TRP A 154 -11.71 -0.26 -12.11
C TRP A 154 -12.24 -0.25 -10.66
N LEU A 155 -12.79 -1.36 -10.18
CA LEU A 155 -13.20 -1.52 -8.78
C LEU A 155 -12.01 -1.39 -7.82
N ALA A 156 -10.86 -1.99 -8.16
CA ALA A 156 -9.62 -1.82 -7.39
C ALA A 156 -9.21 -0.34 -7.32
N TRP A 157 -9.29 0.40 -8.43
CA TRP A 157 -9.01 1.84 -8.46
C TRP A 157 -9.97 2.65 -7.58
N ARG A 158 -11.27 2.32 -7.62
CA ARG A 158 -12.31 2.94 -6.77
C ARG A 158 -12.02 2.70 -5.29
N MET A 159 -11.62 1.48 -4.92
CA MET A 159 -11.22 1.12 -3.56
C MET A 159 -9.95 1.87 -3.12
N MET A 160 -8.93 1.96 -3.97
CA MET A 160 -7.72 2.74 -3.68
C MET A 160 -8.00 4.22 -3.44
N ASN A 161 -9.00 4.79 -4.12
CA ASN A 161 -9.41 6.19 -3.97
C ASN A 161 -10.56 6.43 -2.97
N SER A 162 -10.95 5.39 -2.22
CA SER A 162 -12.04 5.49 -1.25
C SER A 162 -11.64 6.28 -0.01
N ARG A 163 -12.65 6.78 0.73
CA ARG A 163 -12.43 7.44 2.02
C ARG A 163 -11.85 6.46 3.05
N GLU A 164 -12.21 5.19 2.97
CA GLU A 164 -11.74 4.14 3.87
C GLU A 164 -10.27 3.81 3.67
N MET A 165 -9.79 3.73 2.43
CA MET A 165 -8.36 3.60 2.14
C MET A 165 -7.58 4.78 2.71
N PHE A 166 -8.12 5.99 2.54
CA PHE A 166 -7.53 7.20 3.13
C PHE A 166 -7.43 7.10 4.65
N THR A 167 -8.52 6.72 5.34
CA THR A 167 -8.52 6.53 6.79
C THR A 167 -7.55 5.43 7.24
N LEU A 168 -7.52 4.29 6.54
CA LEU A 168 -6.62 3.16 6.84
C LEU A 168 -5.15 3.58 6.78
N VAL A 169 -4.73 4.23 5.68
CA VAL A 169 -3.33 4.63 5.49
C VAL A 169 -2.91 5.67 6.53
N HIS A 170 -3.79 6.62 6.84
CA HIS A 170 -3.52 7.58 7.91
C HIS A 170 -3.38 6.93 9.28
N TRP A 171 -4.19 5.91 9.58
CA TRP A 171 -4.07 5.14 10.80
C TRP A 171 -2.77 4.36 10.87
N CYS A 172 -2.36 3.71 9.77
CA CYS A 172 -1.07 3.03 9.66
C CYS A 172 0.09 4.01 9.88
N LEU A 173 0.03 5.20 9.29
CA LEU A 173 1.04 6.25 9.45
C LEU A 173 1.07 6.80 10.89
N ALA A 174 -0.07 7.03 11.52
CA ALA A 174 -0.14 7.47 12.92
C ALA A 174 0.48 6.42 13.87
N ASN A 175 0.19 5.14 13.65
CA ASN A 175 0.80 4.04 14.40
C ASN A 175 2.32 4.00 14.22
N LYS A 176 2.82 4.21 13.01
CA LYS A 176 4.25 4.32 12.72
C LYS A 176 4.88 5.50 13.46
N MET A 177 4.30 6.69 13.38
CA MET A 177 4.79 7.89 14.07
C MET A 177 4.84 7.67 15.58
N ARG A 178 3.79 7.06 16.16
CA ARG A 178 3.73 6.74 17.60
C ARG A 178 4.87 5.80 18.01
N ARG A 179 5.12 4.74 17.25
CA ARG A 179 6.21 3.78 17.51
C ARG A 179 7.59 4.43 17.42
N VAL A 180 7.81 5.31 16.44
CA VAL A 180 9.08 6.04 16.31
C VAL A 180 9.25 7.00 17.47
N HIS A 181 8.22 7.77 17.81
CA HIS A 181 8.25 8.74 18.90
C HIS A 181 8.57 8.07 20.24
N THR A 182 7.91 6.95 20.57
CA THR A 182 8.19 6.21 21.81
C THR A 182 9.60 5.62 21.81
N LYS A 183 10.06 5.06 20.68
CA LYS A 183 11.42 4.51 20.56
C LYS A 183 12.50 5.59 20.72
N GLU A 184 12.28 6.78 20.18
CA GLU A 184 13.21 7.90 20.35
C GLU A 184 13.19 8.49 21.76
N LEU A 185 12.03 8.53 22.43
CA LEU A 185 11.94 8.90 23.85
C LEU A 185 12.62 7.88 24.78
N GLN A 186 12.57 6.59 24.43
CA GLN A 186 13.21 5.52 25.19
C GLN A 186 14.71 5.41 24.92
N ARG A 187 15.23 5.99 23.83
CA ARG A 187 16.69 6.02 23.59
C ARG A 187 17.35 6.80 24.72
N PRO A 188 18.32 6.22 25.46
CA PRO A 188 19.07 6.97 26.45
C PRO A 188 19.72 8.13 25.71
N SER A 189 19.39 9.36 26.09
CA SER A 189 19.98 10.53 25.43
C SER A 189 21.50 10.40 25.55
N GLU A 190 22.24 10.64 24.46
CA GLU A 190 23.71 10.62 24.51
C GLU A 190 24.21 11.49 25.66
N LYS A 191 23.54 12.61 25.95
CA LYS A 191 23.79 13.44 27.14
C LYS A 191 23.62 12.69 28.47
N ARG A 192 22.59 11.87 28.65
CA ARG A 192 22.41 11.02 29.85
C ARG A 192 23.42 9.88 29.88
N ALA A 193 23.76 9.28 28.75
CA ALA A 193 24.79 8.23 28.66
C ALA A 193 26.18 8.79 28.99
N LEU A 194 26.52 9.97 28.45
CA LEU A 194 27.74 10.72 28.76
C LEU A 194 27.79 11.12 30.23
N LYS A 195 26.68 11.67 30.77
CA LYS A 195 26.60 12.04 32.21
C LYS A 195 26.77 10.82 33.10
N ARG A 196 26.22 9.66 32.73
CA ARG A 196 26.41 8.39 33.46
C ARG A 196 27.85 7.89 33.38
N ARG A 197 28.52 8.00 32.23
CA ARG A 197 29.96 7.70 32.10
C ARG A 197 30.80 8.63 32.98
N LYS A 198 30.59 9.95 32.86
CA LYS A 198 31.31 10.95 33.66
C LYS A 198 31.10 10.76 35.17
N ASN A 199 29.89 10.44 35.62
CA ASN A 199 29.63 10.13 37.03
C ASN A 199 30.28 8.82 37.51
N ARG A 200 30.45 7.82 36.63
CA ARG A 200 31.19 6.59 36.99
C ARG A 200 32.69 6.86 37.10
N GLU A 201 33.25 7.64 36.19
CA GLU A 201 34.67 8.04 36.21
C GLU A 201 35.01 8.88 37.45
N MET A 202 34.13 9.79 37.88
CA MET A 202 34.32 10.58 39.10
C MET A 202 34.13 9.79 40.40
N ARG A 203 33.48 8.62 40.38
CA ARG A 203 33.27 7.78 41.57
C ARG A 203 34.40 6.77 41.80
N ASN A 204 35.22 6.53 40.77
CA ASN A 204 36.37 5.62 40.80
C ASN A 204 37.70 6.37 40.99
N ARG A 205 37.66 7.67 41.28
CA ARG A 205 38.78 8.50 41.73
C ARG A 205 38.53 8.87 43.18
#